data_AF-U4TYK5-F1
#
_entry.id   AF-U4TYK5-F1
#
_cell.length_a   1.000
_cell.length_b   1.000
_cell.length_c   1.000
_cell.angle_alpha   90.00
_cell.angle_beta   90.00
_cell.angle_gamma   90.00
#
_symmetry.space_group_name_H-M   'P 1'
#
loop_
_entity.id
_entity.type
_entity.pdbx_description
1 polymer ?
#
loop_
_entity_poly.entity_id
_entity_poly.type
_entity_poly.pdbx_seq_one_letter_code
_entity_poly.pdbx_strand_id
1 'polypeptide(L)'
;MAGFDKIYALPMLTIKDNKGTGVVTSVPSDSPDDYAALTDLKKKEAFREKYGIKDEMVLPYDPVPIIEVPEFGNLSAVTVYEKLKIQSQNDKEKLTQAKEMVYLKGFYDGVMLVGDFKGMKIQDVKKSLQKVLVDKNEAIIYYEPEKTIISRSGDECVVALCDQWYLDYGEETWKKQVLNALDSIETYHDENVWFGYQIALG
;
A
#
# COMPACT_ATOMS: atom_id res chain seq x y z
N MET A 1 7.46 -16.67 -11.71
CA MET A 1 8.52 -15.72 -11.34
C MET A 1 8.24 -14.43 -12.11
N ALA A 2 8.16 -13.29 -11.42
CA ALA A 2 7.99 -11.99 -12.07
C ALA A 2 9.25 -11.68 -12.91
N GLY A 3 9.07 -11.20 -14.13
CA GLY A 3 9.93 -11.51 -15.28
C GLY A 3 11.33 -10.90 -15.38
N PHE A 4 11.93 -10.38 -14.30
CA PHE A 4 13.25 -9.75 -14.36
C PHE A 4 14.20 -10.29 -13.28
N ASP A 5 15.36 -10.79 -13.69
CA ASP A 5 16.41 -11.29 -12.78
C ASP A 5 17.17 -10.15 -12.08
N LYS A 6 17.16 -8.94 -12.66
CA LYS A 6 17.85 -7.76 -12.15
C LYS A 6 16.97 -6.54 -12.29
N ILE A 7 16.92 -5.73 -11.24
CA ILE A 7 16.24 -4.42 -11.22
C ILE A 7 17.22 -3.32 -10.77
N TYR A 8 16.85 -2.06 -10.97
CA TYR A 8 17.67 -0.89 -10.68
C TYR A 8 16.94 0.08 -9.74
N ALA A 9 17.70 0.87 -8.99
CA ALA A 9 17.17 2.00 -8.25
C ALA A 9 16.98 3.20 -9.20
N LEU A 10 15.75 3.71 -9.29
CA LEU A 10 15.38 4.81 -10.17
C LEU A 10 14.84 6.00 -9.35
N PRO A 11 15.05 7.25 -9.79
CA PRO A 11 14.58 8.42 -9.07
C PRO A 11 13.07 8.61 -9.27
N MET A 12 12.41 9.00 -8.19
CA MET A 12 11.00 9.38 -8.18
C MET A 12 10.88 10.68 -7.39
N LEU A 13 10.28 11.72 -7.98
CA LEU A 13 10.32 13.07 -7.42
C LEU A 13 9.23 13.34 -6.37
N THR A 14 8.28 12.42 -6.23
CA THR A 14 7.04 12.60 -5.46
C THR A 14 6.96 11.74 -4.21
N ILE A 15 8.07 11.11 -3.81
CA ILE A 15 8.15 10.32 -2.56
C ILE A 15 8.03 11.28 -1.37
N LYS A 16 7.15 10.93 -0.43
CA LYS A 16 7.05 11.63 0.86
C LYS A 16 8.10 11.06 1.81
N ASP A 17 8.82 11.95 2.48
CA ASP A 17 9.89 11.63 3.45
C ASP A 17 9.36 11.25 4.84
N ASN A 18 8.07 11.46 5.09
CA ASN A 18 7.45 11.26 6.40
C ASN A 18 6.70 9.92 6.57
N LYS A 19 6.79 9.01 5.59
CA LYS A 19 6.14 7.69 5.64
C LYS A 19 7.02 6.61 5.05
N GLY A 20 7.10 5.47 5.72
CA GLY A 20 7.88 4.32 5.31
C GLY A 20 9.39 4.56 5.39
N THR A 21 10.14 3.87 4.54
CA THR A 21 11.61 3.83 4.59
C THR A 21 12.29 4.84 3.67
N GLY A 22 11.52 5.68 2.97
CA GLY A 22 12.01 6.53 1.87
C GLY A 22 12.35 5.76 0.59
N VAL A 23 12.21 4.43 0.58
CA VAL A 23 12.39 3.57 -0.60
C VAL A 23 11.05 2.94 -0.96
N VAL A 24 10.63 3.09 -2.22
CA VAL A 24 9.35 2.59 -2.72
C VAL A 24 9.60 1.51 -3.78
N THR A 25 8.78 0.45 -3.76
CA THR A 25 8.78 -0.61 -4.77
C THR A 25 8.02 -0.16 -6.01
N SER A 26 8.63 -0.25 -7.19
CA SER A 26 7.97 0.10 -8.45
C SER A 26 7.17 -1.08 -9.01
N VAL A 27 5.83 -0.98 -8.97
CA VAL A 27 4.89 -1.96 -9.53
C VAL A 27 4.00 -1.27 -10.58
N PRO A 28 4.56 -0.93 -11.76
CA PRO A 28 3.90 -0.08 -12.77
C PRO A 28 2.67 -0.72 -13.44
N SER A 29 2.39 -2.01 -13.21
CA SER A 29 1.16 -2.67 -13.65
C SER A 29 -0.07 -2.25 -12.84
N ASP A 30 0.11 -1.98 -11.54
CA ASP A 30 -0.97 -1.85 -10.55
C ASP A 30 -0.85 -0.57 -9.72
N SER A 31 0.25 0.19 -9.83
CA SER A 31 0.46 1.48 -9.19
C SER A 31 0.55 2.61 -10.23
N PRO A 32 -0.43 3.53 -10.30
CA PRO A 32 -0.41 4.66 -11.23
C PRO A 32 0.79 5.60 -11.05
N ASP A 33 1.22 5.81 -9.80
CA ASP A 33 2.40 6.63 -9.48
C ASP A 33 3.68 6.04 -10.10
N ASP A 34 3.83 4.71 -10.00
CA ASP A 34 5.01 4.00 -10.52
C ASP A 34 5.01 3.97 -12.04
N TYR A 35 3.85 3.75 -12.66
CA TYR A 35 3.71 3.81 -14.11
C TYR A 35 4.03 5.21 -14.65
N ALA A 36 3.59 6.27 -13.96
CA ALA A 36 3.88 7.65 -14.33
C ALA A 36 5.38 7.95 -14.28
N ALA A 37 6.05 7.55 -13.18
CA ALA A 37 7.48 7.76 -12.99
C ALA A 37 8.32 6.99 -14.04
N LEU A 38 7.96 5.73 -14.31
CA LEU A 38 8.61 4.92 -15.35
C LEU A 38 8.40 5.52 -16.75
N THR A 39 7.18 5.97 -17.04
CA THR A 39 6.85 6.61 -18.33
C THR A 39 7.61 7.91 -18.53
N ASP A 40 7.75 8.73 -17.48
CA ASP A 40 8.55 9.95 -17.51
C ASP A 40 10.02 9.66 -17.83
N LEU A 41 10.61 8.64 -17.19
CA LEU A 41 11.99 8.20 -17.46
C LEU A 41 12.16 7.67 -18.89
N LYS A 42 11.18 6.94 -19.43
CA LYS A 42 11.20 6.47 -20.82
C LYS A 42 11.10 7.62 -21.83
N LYS A 43 10.27 8.63 -21.56
CA LYS A 43 10.00 9.75 -22.49
C LYS A 43 11.09 10.82 -22.48
N LYS A 44 11.69 11.11 -21.32
CA LYS A 44 12.58 12.27 -21.12
C LYS A 44 14.02 11.81 -20.99
N GLU A 45 14.76 11.77 -22.09
CA GLU A 45 16.20 11.46 -22.10
C GLU A 45 17.01 12.39 -21.18
N ALA A 46 16.76 13.70 -21.23
CA ALA A 46 17.40 14.66 -20.33
C ALA A 46 17.16 14.36 -18.83
N PHE A 47 16.05 13.70 -18.49
CA PHE A 47 15.79 13.29 -17.11
C PHE A 47 16.69 12.10 -16.74
N ARG A 48 16.91 11.14 -17.64
CA ARG A 48 17.86 10.04 -17.44
C ARG A 48 19.30 10.55 -17.32
N GLU A 49 19.72 11.44 -18.21
CA GLU A 49 21.06 12.06 -18.19
C GLU A 49 21.33 12.80 -16.89
N LYS A 50 20.35 13.59 -16.40
CA LYS A 50 20.48 14.37 -15.16
C LYS A 50 20.85 13.51 -13.94
N TYR A 51 20.35 12.27 -13.88
CA TYR A 51 20.60 11.34 -12.76
C TYR A 51 21.60 10.23 -13.13
N GLY A 52 22.27 10.32 -14.30
CA GLY A 52 23.23 9.32 -14.75
C GLY A 52 22.63 7.94 -15.02
N ILE A 53 21.35 7.89 -15.39
CA ILE A 53 20.62 6.64 -15.66
C ILE A 53 20.88 6.23 -17.10
N LYS A 54 21.29 4.97 -17.29
CA LYS A 54 21.49 4.41 -18.63
C LYS A 54 20.20 3.86 -19.19
N ASP A 55 20.09 3.84 -20.50
CA ASP A 55 18.94 3.33 -21.25
C ASP A 55 18.60 1.87 -20.91
N GLU A 56 19.62 1.05 -20.72
CA GLU A 56 19.50 -0.36 -20.30
C GLU A 56 18.80 -0.54 -18.93
N MET A 57 18.76 0.50 -18.10
CA MET A 57 18.13 0.46 -16.78
C MET A 57 16.62 0.75 -16.81
N VAL A 58 16.10 1.26 -17.93
CA VAL A 58 14.72 1.76 -18.02
C VAL A 58 13.98 1.21 -19.23
N LEU A 59 14.57 1.30 -20.43
CA LEU A 59 13.87 0.99 -21.68
C LEU A 59 13.40 -0.48 -21.77
N PRO A 60 14.17 -1.49 -21.32
CA PRO A 60 13.74 -2.89 -21.38
C PRO A 60 12.64 -3.28 -20.38
N TYR A 61 12.32 -2.40 -19.43
CA TYR A 61 11.41 -2.71 -18.33
C TYR A 61 9.99 -2.25 -18.65
N ASP A 62 9.15 -3.17 -19.09
CA ASP A 62 7.72 -2.96 -19.29
C ASP A 62 6.88 -3.47 -18.11
N PRO A 63 5.67 -2.92 -17.88
CA PRO A 63 4.77 -3.40 -16.84
C PRO A 63 4.46 -4.89 -16.98
N VAL A 64 4.61 -5.63 -15.89
CA VAL A 64 4.36 -7.08 -15.84
C VAL A 64 2.96 -7.32 -15.27
N PRO A 65 2.07 -8.05 -15.97
CA PRO A 65 0.73 -8.32 -15.46
C PRO A 65 0.79 -9.31 -14.28
N ILE A 66 0.40 -8.85 -13.09
CA ILE A 66 0.41 -9.64 -11.84
C ILE A 66 -1.01 -9.85 -11.32
N ILE A 67 -1.86 -8.82 -11.42
CA ILE A 67 -3.23 -8.81 -10.93
C ILE A 67 -4.16 -8.51 -12.10
N GLU A 68 -5.25 -9.26 -12.20
CA GLU A 68 -6.36 -8.95 -13.10
C GLU A 68 -7.51 -8.35 -12.31
N VAL A 69 -7.93 -7.15 -12.69
CA VAL A 69 -9.13 -6.50 -12.16
C VAL A 69 -10.16 -6.49 -13.28
N PRO A 70 -11.35 -7.10 -13.12
CA PRO A 70 -12.33 -7.23 -14.20
C PRO A 70 -12.70 -5.92 -14.91
N GLU A 71 -12.66 -4.78 -14.19
CA GLU A 71 -12.97 -3.47 -14.74
C GLU A 71 -11.83 -2.84 -15.55
N PHE A 72 -10.57 -3.16 -15.22
CA PHE A 72 -9.38 -2.49 -15.78
C PHE A 72 -8.46 -3.43 -16.57
N GLY A 73 -8.68 -4.74 -16.51
CA GLY A 73 -7.84 -5.76 -17.13
C GLY A 73 -6.62 -6.14 -16.26
N ASN A 74 -5.57 -6.60 -16.93
CA ASN A 74 -4.35 -7.13 -16.31
C ASN A 74 -3.23 -6.08 -16.09
N LEU A 75 -3.46 -4.84 -16.54
CA LEU A 75 -2.56 -3.70 -16.40
C LEU A 75 -3.35 -2.49 -15.88
N SER A 76 -3.94 -2.64 -14.70
CA SER A 76 -4.89 -1.70 -14.13
C SER A 76 -4.39 -0.26 -14.08
N ALA A 77 -3.13 -0.06 -13.69
CA ALA A 77 -2.52 1.27 -13.63
C ALA A 77 -2.39 1.91 -15.02
N VAL A 78 -1.98 1.15 -16.03
CA VAL A 78 -1.83 1.63 -17.41
C VAL A 78 -3.18 2.06 -17.97
N THR A 79 -4.20 1.22 -17.81
CA THR A 79 -5.56 1.50 -18.29
C THR A 79 -6.15 2.75 -17.64
N VAL A 80 -6.01 2.92 -16.33
CA VAL A 80 -6.52 4.10 -15.63
C VAL A 80 -5.71 5.35 -15.96
N TYR A 81 -4.39 5.22 -16.14
CA TYR A 81 -3.51 6.31 -16.56
C TYR A 81 -3.92 6.88 -17.92
N GLU A 82 -4.23 6.01 -18.88
CA GLU A 82 -4.73 6.41 -20.20
C GLU A 82 -6.15 7.00 -20.12
N LYS A 83 -7.05 6.39 -19.33
CA LYS A 83 -8.43 6.86 -19.12
C LYS A 83 -8.49 8.28 -18.57
N LEU A 84 -7.62 8.61 -17.61
CA LEU A 84 -7.53 9.95 -17.01
C LEU A 84 -6.62 10.92 -17.78
N LYS A 85 -6.03 10.48 -18.90
CA LYS A 85 -5.10 11.25 -19.73
C LYS A 85 -4.00 11.91 -18.89
N ILE A 86 -3.36 11.09 -18.05
CA ILE A 86 -2.22 11.53 -17.23
C ILE A 86 -1.00 11.67 -18.15
N GLN A 87 -0.18 12.69 -17.93
CA GLN A 87 0.98 12.95 -18.78
C GLN A 87 2.31 12.87 -18.05
N SER A 88 2.30 13.07 -16.73
CA SER A 88 3.51 13.21 -15.91
C SER A 88 3.26 12.75 -14.48
N GLN A 89 4.32 12.33 -13.79
CA GLN A 89 4.26 12.03 -12.34
C GLN A 89 3.90 13.25 -11.47
N ASN A 90 3.88 14.45 -12.07
CA ASN A 90 3.49 15.69 -11.38
C ASN A 90 1.97 15.95 -11.35
N ASP A 91 1.15 15.16 -12.06
CA ASP A 91 -0.31 15.32 -12.13
C ASP A 91 -1.00 14.79 -10.85
N LYS A 92 -0.66 15.37 -9.68
CA LYS A 92 -0.99 14.85 -8.34
C LYS A 92 -2.47 14.54 -8.12
N GLU A 93 -3.37 15.42 -8.57
CA GLU A 93 -4.82 15.24 -8.39
C GLU A 93 -5.32 14.02 -9.16
N LYS A 94 -4.95 13.90 -10.45
CA LYS A 94 -5.32 12.77 -11.29
C LYS A 94 -4.70 11.46 -10.82
N LEU A 95 -3.45 11.50 -10.36
CA LEU A 95 -2.76 10.32 -9.81
C LEU A 95 -3.39 9.85 -8.50
N THR A 96 -3.82 10.78 -7.64
CA THR A 96 -4.54 10.45 -6.41
C THR A 96 -5.86 9.76 -6.76
N GLN A 97 -6.63 10.33 -7.69
CA GLN A 97 -7.87 9.72 -8.17
C GLN A 97 -7.63 8.32 -8.78
N ALA A 98 -6.60 8.18 -9.62
CA ALA A 98 -6.22 6.91 -10.23
C ALA A 98 -5.89 5.86 -9.17
N LYS A 99 -5.12 6.25 -8.15
CA LYS A 99 -4.67 5.38 -7.06
C LYS A 99 -5.84 4.88 -6.23
N GLU A 100 -6.79 5.74 -5.88
CA GLU A 100 -7.98 5.34 -5.14
C GLU A 100 -8.82 4.32 -5.94
N MET A 101 -9.01 4.55 -7.24
CA MET A 101 -9.74 3.62 -8.11
C MET A 101 -9.06 2.26 -8.21
N VAL A 102 -7.76 2.23 -8.51
CA VAL A 102 -7.02 0.97 -8.71
C VAL A 102 -6.83 0.22 -7.40
N TYR A 103 -6.50 0.91 -6.30
CA TYR A 103 -6.21 0.26 -5.02
C TYR A 103 -7.44 -0.41 -4.42
N LEU A 104 -8.58 0.29 -4.36
CA LEU A 104 -9.80 -0.26 -3.78
C LEU A 104 -10.32 -1.44 -4.61
N LYS A 105 -10.37 -1.28 -5.93
CA LYS A 105 -10.83 -2.35 -6.84
C LYS A 105 -9.88 -3.53 -6.87
N GLY A 106 -8.57 -3.28 -6.91
CA GLY A 106 -7.56 -4.32 -6.87
C GLY A 106 -7.62 -5.16 -5.60
N PHE A 107 -8.00 -4.57 -4.46
CA PHE A 107 -8.13 -5.32 -3.21
C PHE A 107 -9.33 -6.29 -3.20
N TYR A 108 -10.52 -5.83 -3.60
CA TYR A 108 -11.76 -6.62 -3.52
C TYR A 108 -12.02 -7.52 -4.74
N ASP A 109 -11.74 -6.99 -5.92
CA ASP A 109 -12.08 -7.62 -7.20
C ASP A 109 -10.85 -8.20 -7.90
N GLY A 110 -9.64 -7.88 -7.43
CA GLY A 110 -8.38 -8.33 -8.03
C GLY A 110 -8.14 -9.83 -7.85
N VAL A 111 -7.72 -10.47 -8.95
CA VAL A 111 -7.36 -11.89 -9.01
C VAL A 111 -5.89 -12.03 -9.38
N MET A 112 -5.16 -12.86 -8.64
CA MET A 112 -3.75 -13.14 -8.91
C MET A 112 -3.56 -13.93 -10.21
N LEU A 113 -2.65 -13.48 -11.09
CA LEU A 113 -2.34 -14.15 -12.35
C LEU A 113 -1.11 -15.06 -12.28
N VAL A 114 -0.28 -14.89 -11.25
CA VAL A 114 1.06 -15.48 -11.16
C VAL A 114 1.32 -16.17 -9.82
N GLY A 115 2.29 -17.08 -9.83
CA GLY A 115 2.78 -17.76 -8.63
C GLY A 115 1.81 -18.79 -8.06
N ASP A 116 2.09 -19.20 -6.83
CA ASP A 116 1.37 -20.28 -6.13
C ASP A 116 -0.09 -19.91 -5.81
N PHE A 117 -0.42 -18.62 -5.84
CA PHE A 117 -1.73 -18.06 -5.54
C PHE A 117 -2.57 -17.74 -6.80
N LYS A 118 -2.14 -18.22 -7.97
CA LYS A 118 -2.83 -17.96 -9.24
C LYS A 118 -4.32 -18.36 -9.18
N GLY A 119 -5.20 -17.46 -9.62
CA GLY A 119 -6.65 -17.64 -9.63
C GLY A 119 -7.36 -17.28 -8.33
N MET A 120 -6.62 -16.91 -7.28
CA MET A 120 -7.19 -16.51 -5.99
C MET A 120 -7.37 -14.99 -5.90
N LYS A 121 -8.32 -14.54 -5.07
CA LYS A 121 -8.55 -13.12 -4.81
C LYS A 121 -7.48 -12.52 -3.90
N ILE A 122 -7.12 -11.26 -4.16
CA ILE A 122 -6.10 -10.51 -3.40
C ILE A 122 -6.41 -10.45 -1.89
N GLN A 123 -7.66 -10.17 -1.53
CA GLN A 123 -8.10 -10.10 -0.13
C GLN A 123 -7.78 -11.39 0.67
N ASP A 124 -7.85 -12.55 0.02
CA ASP A 124 -7.70 -13.86 0.68
C ASP A 124 -6.22 -14.27 0.78
N VAL A 125 -5.39 -13.80 -0.15
CA VAL A 125 -3.99 -14.23 -0.26
C VAL A 125 -3.00 -13.23 0.33
N LYS A 126 -3.37 -11.96 0.53
CA LYS A 126 -2.44 -10.91 1.00
C LYS A 126 -1.71 -11.29 2.28
N LYS A 127 -2.41 -11.82 3.29
CA LYS A 127 -1.82 -12.26 4.57
C LYS A 127 -0.95 -13.51 4.38
N SER A 128 -1.42 -14.47 3.60
CA SER A 128 -0.70 -15.72 3.31
C SER A 128 0.60 -15.44 2.55
N LEU A 129 0.59 -14.54 1.57
CA LEU A 129 1.76 -14.14 0.79
C LEU A 129 2.76 -13.38 1.67
N GLN A 130 2.30 -12.46 2.52
CA GLN A 130 3.16 -11.79 3.51
C GLN A 130 3.87 -12.83 4.39
N LYS A 131 3.12 -13.82 4.91
CA LYS A 131 3.69 -14.90 5.72
C LYS A 131 4.76 -15.70 4.95
N VAL A 132 4.48 -16.09 3.71
CA VAL A 132 5.45 -16.83 2.88
C VAL A 132 6.74 -16.04 2.68
N LEU A 133 6.67 -14.73 2.42
CA LEU A 133 7.85 -13.88 2.25
C LEU A 133 8.67 -13.74 3.54
N VAL A 134 7.98 -13.60 4.69
CA VAL A 134 8.62 -13.55 6.01
C VAL A 134 9.26 -14.88 6.36
N ASP A 135 8.56 -16.00 6.16
CA ASP A 135 9.07 -17.36 6.43
C ASP A 135 10.29 -17.71 5.56
N LYS A 136 10.41 -17.11 4.36
CA LYS A 136 11.56 -17.23 3.46
C LYS A 136 12.71 -16.25 3.75
N ASN A 137 12.57 -15.37 4.75
CA ASN A 137 13.49 -14.26 5.02
C ASN A 137 13.67 -13.29 3.84
N GLU A 138 12.66 -13.15 2.97
CA GLU A 138 12.63 -12.21 1.85
C GLU A 138 11.96 -10.88 2.24
N ALA A 139 11.24 -10.84 3.37
CA ALA A 139 10.63 -9.64 3.92
C ALA A 139 10.70 -9.63 5.45
N ILE A 140 10.63 -8.44 6.04
CA ILE A 140 10.49 -8.24 7.48
C ILE A 140 9.24 -7.40 7.77
N ILE A 141 8.64 -7.59 8.94
CA ILE A 141 7.52 -6.77 9.39
C ILE A 141 8.09 -5.46 9.96
N TYR A 142 7.67 -4.35 9.38
CA TYR A 142 8.01 -3.00 9.82
C TYR A 142 6.76 -2.32 10.38
N TYR A 143 6.91 -1.62 11.50
CA TYR A 143 5.85 -0.86 12.15
C TYR A 143 6.23 0.61 12.23
N GLU A 144 5.30 1.48 11.87
CA GLU A 144 5.42 2.93 12.01
C GLU A 144 4.10 3.53 12.55
N PRO A 145 4.13 4.66 13.27
CA PRO A 145 2.92 5.39 13.62
C PRO A 145 2.16 5.86 12.36
N GLU A 146 0.83 5.77 12.34
CA GLU A 146 0.03 6.19 11.17
C GLU A 146 0.17 7.70 10.84
N LYS A 147 0.40 8.48 11.90
CA LYS A 147 0.61 9.94 11.89
C LYS A 147 1.74 10.25 12.87
N THR A 148 2.39 11.41 12.70
CA THR A 148 3.39 11.91 13.65
C THR A 148 2.75 12.04 15.04
N ILE A 149 3.35 11.39 16.03
CA ILE A 149 2.93 11.45 17.43
C ILE A 149 4.05 12.15 18.21
N ILE A 150 3.71 13.23 18.90
CA ILE A 150 4.65 13.96 19.75
C ILE A 150 4.34 13.66 21.22
N SER A 151 5.36 13.24 21.96
CA SER A 151 5.29 12.98 23.39
C SER A 151 5.17 14.28 24.19
N ARG A 152 4.84 14.18 25.48
CA ARG A 152 4.80 15.34 26.37
C ARG A 152 6.17 16.01 26.58
N SER A 153 7.26 15.27 26.44
CA SER A 153 8.63 15.82 26.51
C SER A 153 9.04 16.55 25.23
N GLY A 154 8.23 16.48 24.16
CA GLY A 154 8.52 17.07 22.87
C GLY A 154 9.21 16.12 21.89
N ASP A 155 9.49 14.88 22.29
CA ASP A 155 10.11 13.87 21.42
C ASP A 155 9.09 13.27 20.45
N GLU A 156 9.51 12.96 19.23
CA GLU A 156 8.71 12.22 18.25
C GLU A 156 8.68 10.72 18.60
N CYS A 157 7.48 10.18 18.78
CA CYS A 157 7.27 8.80 19.18
C CYS A 157 7.50 7.82 18.03
N VAL A 158 7.97 6.63 18.38
CA VAL A 158 8.16 5.49 17.47
C VAL A 158 7.40 4.27 17.98
N VAL A 159 7.15 3.29 17.10
CA VAL A 159 6.62 2.00 17.53
C VAL A 159 7.77 1.13 18.04
N ALA A 160 7.67 0.68 19.28
CA ALA A 160 8.65 -0.20 19.90
C ALA A 160 7.98 -1.54 20.25
N LEU A 161 8.65 -2.64 19.92
CA LEU A 161 8.33 -3.95 20.46
C LEU A 161 9.10 -4.12 21.77
N CYS A 162 8.41 -3.95 22.90
CA CYS A 162 9.00 -4.03 24.23
C CYS A 162 8.18 -4.91 25.17
N ASP A 163 8.85 -5.46 26.17
CA ASP A 163 8.19 -6.18 27.25
C ASP A 163 7.41 -5.18 28.10
N GLN A 164 6.09 -5.38 28.18
CA GLN A 164 5.21 -4.53 28.97
C GLN A 164 4.02 -5.34 29.50
N TRP A 165 3.54 -4.96 30.67
CA TRP A 165 2.22 -5.38 31.14
C TRP A 165 1.16 -4.59 30.38
N TYR A 166 0.17 -5.28 29.84
CA TYR A 166 -0.96 -4.68 29.16
C TYR A 166 -2.26 -5.32 29.62
N LEU A 167 -3.38 -4.61 29.43
CA LEU A 167 -4.72 -5.13 29.65
C LEU A 167 -5.22 -5.72 28.33
N ASP A 168 -5.61 -7.00 28.35
CA ASP A 168 -6.07 -7.70 27.15
C ASP A 168 -7.54 -7.38 26.84
N TYR A 169 -7.79 -6.18 26.34
CA TYR A 169 -9.13 -5.77 25.90
C TYR A 169 -9.64 -6.54 24.67
N GLY A 170 -8.79 -7.34 24.02
CA GLY A 170 -9.16 -8.18 22.88
C GLY A 170 -9.82 -9.50 23.28
N GLU A 171 -9.83 -9.86 24.57
CA GLU A 171 -10.43 -11.09 25.07
C GLU A 171 -11.93 -11.14 24.73
N GLU A 172 -12.36 -12.15 23.96
CA GLU A 172 -13.72 -12.23 23.43
C GLU A 172 -14.81 -12.22 24.52
N THR A 173 -14.56 -12.93 25.62
CA THR A 173 -15.46 -13.02 26.76
C THR A 173 -15.63 -11.67 27.46
N TRP A 174 -14.52 -10.98 27.72
CA TRP A 174 -14.56 -9.65 28.32
C TRP A 174 -15.20 -8.62 27.38
N LYS A 175 -14.80 -8.61 26.10
CA LYS A 175 -15.38 -7.75 25.06
C LYS A 175 -16.89 -7.91 24.96
N LYS A 176 -17.40 -9.15 24.97
CA LYS A 176 -18.85 -9.43 24.94
C LYS A 176 -19.58 -8.90 26.17
N GLN A 177 -18.99 -9.03 27.36
CA GLN A 177 -19.57 -8.46 28.58
C GLN A 177 -19.64 -6.93 28.53
N VAL A 178 -18.59 -6.27 28.05
CA VAL A 178 -18.54 -4.81 27.91
C VAL A 178 -19.55 -4.33 26.87
N LEU A 179 -19.68 -5.02 25.73
CA LEU A 179 -20.69 -4.69 24.71
C LEU A 179 -22.12 -4.82 25.25
N ASN A 180 -22.43 -5.90 25.98
CA ASN A 180 -23.74 -6.03 26.63
C ASN A 180 -24.01 -4.91 27.65
N ALA A 181 -22.98 -4.48 28.38
CA ALA A 181 -23.12 -3.36 29.31
C ALA A 181 -23.34 -2.05 28.55
N LEU A 182 -22.63 -1.84 27.43
CA LEU A 182 -22.80 -0.66 26.58
C LEU A 182 -24.22 -0.55 26.02
N ASP A 183 -24.84 -1.67 25.62
CA ASP A 183 -26.25 -1.70 25.17
C ASP A 183 -27.24 -1.20 26.25
N SER A 184 -26.85 -1.28 27.53
CA SER A 184 -27.67 -0.81 28.65
C SER A 184 -27.36 0.62 29.11
N ILE A 185 -26.31 1.24 28.56
CA ILE A 185 -25.90 2.60 28.90
C ILE A 185 -26.62 3.59 27.99
N GLU A 186 -27.25 4.60 28.59
CA GLU A 186 -27.83 5.72 27.85
C GLU A 186 -26.71 6.61 27.28
N THR A 187 -26.58 6.63 25.96
CA THR A 187 -25.69 7.54 25.24
C THR A 187 -26.51 8.66 24.60
N TYR A 188 -26.26 9.91 25.02
CA TYR A 188 -27.06 11.08 24.61
C TYR A 188 -27.04 11.42 23.10
N HIS A 189 -26.18 10.77 22.31
CA HIS A 189 -26.06 10.96 20.86
C HIS A 189 -25.70 9.64 20.14
N ASP A 190 -26.38 9.37 19.02
CA ASP A 190 -26.19 8.14 18.22
C ASP A 190 -24.81 8.04 17.52
N GLU A 191 -24.16 9.18 17.24
CA GLU A 191 -22.91 9.23 16.44
C GLU A 191 -21.70 8.56 17.10
N ASN A 192 -21.74 8.26 18.42
CA ASN A 192 -20.57 7.83 19.19
C ASN A 192 -20.66 6.42 19.79
N VAL A 193 -21.76 5.70 19.60
CA VAL A 193 -21.98 4.42 20.32
C VAL A 193 -21.22 3.25 19.69
N TRP A 194 -21.13 3.21 18.36
CA TRP A 194 -20.60 2.04 17.65
C TRP A 194 -19.20 2.26 17.07
N PHE A 195 -18.92 3.43 16.51
CA PHE A 195 -17.65 3.72 15.82
C PHE A 195 -16.47 3.91 16.79
N GLY A 196 -16.68 4.54 17.94
CA GLY A 196 -15.61 4.77 18.93
C GLY A 196 -15.18 3.50 19.67
N TYR A 197 -16.13 2.61 19.99
CA TYR A 197 -15.86 1.40 20.78
C TYR A 197 -15.28 0.25 19.95
N GLN A 198 -15.65 0.12 18.66
CA GLN A 198 -15.02 -0.88 17.79
C GLN A 198 -13.52 -0.62 17.60
N ILE A 199 -13.09 0.65 17.54
CA ILE A 199 -11.67 1.02 17.44
C ILE A 199 -10.91 0.70 18.73
N ALA A 200 -11.54 0.86 19.90
CA ALA A 200 -10.90 0.60 21.20
C ALA A 200 -10.83 -0.90 21.56
N LEU A 201 -11.75 -1.71 21.05
CA LEU A 201 -11.87 -3.13 21.39
C LEU A 201 -11.19 -4.07 20.37
N GLY A 202 -10.52 -3.54 19.35
CA GLY A 202 -9.80 -4.31 18.32
C GLY A 202 -10.68 -4.87 17.22
#